data_AF-I1C777-F1
#
_entry.id   AF-I1C777-F1
#
_cell.length_a   1.000
_cell.length_b   1.000
_cell.length_c   1.000
_cell.angle_alpha   90.00
_cell.angle_beta   90.00
_cell.angle_gamma   90.00
#
_symmetry.space_group_name_H-M   'P 1'
#
loop_
_entity.id
_entity.type
_entity.pdbx_description
1 polymer ?
#
loop_
_entity_poly.entity_id
_entity_poly.type
_entity_poly.pdbx_seq_one_letter_code
_entity_poly.pdbx_strand_id
1 'polypeptide(L)'
;MNLFGCPALYLVLASSNMTYLLRGTAGELNYKIWTIIWGAFLLIPSLIMKTLKEVTGIAAIGAICTMMAVFVVLIQGPMFRNSHPEIAIEHDSVIWTGFPLSLSTIAFSFGGNNTYPHAEHALKKPHQWKWAVTAGLSTCVTLYFMTAVPGYWAFGTTTQSPIYNSLPDGAGKMLSMIVMTIHVILAIPIFSTSFSLEFEKFVNCTEERYGKFGAWVGRAIIRSCTMVILVILACFIPYFDDFMGLIGALANCGLVFLLPILCYLKLTGVRNKPWYELAFCGLTIFLGIVGCVFGTIDAIKSLIKDFL
;
A
#
# COMPACT_ATOMS: atom_id res chain seq x y z
N MET A 1 -8.98 8.37 -3.09
CA MET A 1 -7.86 8.54 -2.13
C MET A 1 -6.84 7.41 -2.20
N ASN A 2 -7.21 6.13 -2.14
CA ASN A 2 -6.22 5.01 -2.20
C ASN A 2 -5.30 5.07 -3.44
N LEU A 3 -5.87 5.15 -4.67
CA LEU A 3 -5.08 5.23 -5.92
C LEU A 3 -4.08 6.38 -5.96
N PHE A 4 -4.35 7.43 -5.17
CA PHE A 4 -3.52 8.61 -5.09
C PHE A 4 -2.53 8.55 -3.91
N GLY A 5 -2.96 8.06 -2.74
CA GLY A 5 -2.12 7.97 -1.54
C GLY A 5 -1.04 6.91 -1.63
N CYS A 6 -1.32 5.74 -2.22
CA CYS A 6 -0.37 4.63 -2.31
C CYS A 6 0.94 5.00 -3.04
N PRO A 7 0.91 5.67 -4.21
CA PRO A 7 2.13 6.16 -4.84
C PRO A 7 2.98 7.09 -3.97
N ALA A 8 2.35 8.00 -3.21
CA ALA A 8 3.08 8.90 -2.32
C ALA A 8 3.74 8.11 -1.17
N LEU A 9 3.01 7.17 -0.56
CA LEU A 9 3.54 6.27 0.46
C LEU A 9 4.73 5.44 -0.06
N TYR A 10 4.64 4.96 -1.30
CA TYR A 10 5.71 4.21 -1.95
C TYR A 10 6.94 5.07 -2.27
N LEU A 11 6.75 6.35 -2.61
CA LEU A 11 7.85 7.32 -2.72
C LEU A 11 8.55 7.53 -1.38
N VAL A 12 7.80 7.61 -0.27
CA VAL A 12 8.37 7.69 1.08
C VAL A 12 9.26 6.48 1.34
N LEU A 13 8.75 5.27 1.11
CA LEU A 13 9.50 4.03 1.35
C LEU A 13 10.77 3.94 0.48
N ALA A 14 10.65 4.22 -0.82
CA ALA A 14 11.79 4.19 -1.74
C ALA A 14 12.87 5.21 -1.34
N SER A 15 12.46 6.41 -0.93
CA SER A 15 13.39 7.48 -0.53
C SER A 15 14.09 7.16 0.79
N SER A 16 13.36 6.63 1.78
CA SER A 16 13.92 6.20 3.06
C SER A 16 14.93 5.07 2.87
N ASN A 17 14.59 4.07 2.05
CA ASN A 17 15.51 2.96 1.75
C ASN A 17 16.77 3.45 1.04
N MET A 18 16.66 4.34 0.03
CA MET A 18 17.84 4.87 -0.67
C MET A 18 18.74 5.70 0.23
N THR A 19 18.15 6.51 1.11
CA THR A 19 18.90 7.30 2.10
C THR A 19 19.67 6.38 3.04
N TYR A 20 19.06 5.27 3.47
CA TYR A 20 19.71 4.28 4.32
C TYR A 20 20.83 3.53 3.59
N LEU A 21 20.54 2.99 2.40
CA LEU A 21 21.44 2.14 1.63
C LEU A 21 22.72 2.85 1.18
N LEU A 22 22.63 4.16 0.93
CA LEU A 22 23.75 4.96 0.42
C LEU A 22 24.45 5.79 1.50
N ARG A 23 24.06 5.64 2.76
CA ARG A 23 24.71 6.33 3.89
C ARG A 23 26.20 5.98 3.94
N GLY A 24 27.06 6.99 4.06
CA GLY A 24 28.51 6.85 4.08
C GLY A 24 29.15 6.61 2.70
N THR A 25 28.39 6.72 1.60
CA THR A 25 28.90 6.59 0.23
C THR A 25 28.86 7.94 -0.49
N ALA A 26 29.51 8.05 -1.66
CA ALA A 26 29.42 9.24 -2.51
C ALA A 26 27.99 9.57 -2.99
N GLY A 27 27.06 8.61 -2.88
CA GLY A 27 25.64 8.77 -3.21
C GLY A 27 24.75 9.13 -2.01
N GLU A 28 25.33 9.50 -0.86
CA GLU A 28 24.58 9.94 0.31
C GLU A 28 23.91 11.29 0.02
N LEU A 29 22.62 11.22 -0.35
CA LEU A 29 21.78 12.40 -0.59
C LEU A 29 20.72 12.49 0.48
N ASN A 30 20.23 13.72 0.70
CA ASN A 30 19.12 13.96 1.61
C ASN A 30 17.85 13.24 1.13
N TYR A 31 17.05 12.74 2.08
CA TYR A 31 15.75 12.10 1.83
C TYR A 31 14.90 12.85 0.79
N LYS A 32 14.73 14.18 0.95
CA LYS A 32 13.90 14.98 0.04
C LYS A 32 14.46 15.02 -1.38
N ILE A 33 15.79 14.99 -1.52
CA ILE A 33 16.46 14.93 -2.82
C ILE A 33 16.16 13.58 -3.48
N TRP A 34 16.28 12.47 -2.73
CA TRP A 34 15.89 11.14 -3.23
C TRP A 34 14.43 11.08 -3.66
N THR A 35 13.52 11.70 -2.91
CA THR A 35 12.09 11.77 -3.26
C THR A 35 11.88 12.52 -4.58
N ILE A 36 12.57 13.64 -4.79
CA ILE A 36 12.49 14.41 -6.04
C ILE A 36 13.08 13.62 -7.21
N ILE A 37 14.22 12.93 -7.01
CA ILE A 37 14.85 12.07 -8.02
C ILE A 37 13.88 10.96 -8.44
N TRP A 38 13.26 10.26 -7.48
CA TRP A 38 12.27 9.23 -7.78
C TRP A 38 11.06 9.78 -8.53
N GLY A 39 10.53 10.93 -8.10
CA GLY A 39 9.42 11.59 -8.79
C GLY A 39 9.74 11.95 -10.23
N ALA A 40 10.91 12.54 -10.49
CA ALA A 40 11.35 12.89 -11.84
C ALA A 40 11.58 11.64 -12.71
N PHE A 41 12.22 10.61 -12.16
CA PHE A 41 12.46 9.34 -12.85
C PHE A 41 11.14 8.64 -13.21
N LEU A 42 10.20 8.56 -12.27
CA LEU A 42 8.93 7.85 -12.42
C LEU A 42 7.88 8.64 -13.23
N LEU A 43 8.10 9.94 -13.45
CA LEU A 43 7.28 10.72 -14.38
C LEU A 43 7.38 10.15 -15.80
N ILE A 44 8.57 9.71 -16.23
CA ILE A 44 8.82 9.16 -17.57
C ILE A 44 7.91 7.96 -17.87
N PRO A 45 7.94 6.85 -17.11
CA PRO A 45 7.06 5.71 -17.36
C PRO A 45 5.58 6.06 -17.19
N SER A 46 5.23 7.00 -16.31
CA SER A 46 3.83 7.44 -16.15
C SER A 46 3.28 8.10 -17.43
N LEU A 47 4.12 8.83 -18.16
CA LEU A 47 3.74 9.49 -19.42
C LEU A 47 3.70 8.52 -20.61
N ILE A 48 4.54 7.47 -20.57
CA ILE A 48 4.67 6.49 -21.67
C ILE A 48 3.59 5.41 -21.57
N MET A 49 3.29 4.91 -20.37
CA MET A 49 2.34 3.82 -20.19
C MET A 49 0.91 4.27 -20.46
N LYS A 50 0.34 3.72 -21.55
CA LYS A 50 -1.03 4.01 -22.00
C LYS A 50 -2.03 2.94 -21.59
N THR A 51 -1.58 1.73 -21.23
CA THR A 51 -2.47 0.60 -20.93
C THR A 51 -1.92 -0.28 -19.81
N LEU A 52 -2.82 -0.93 -19.07
CA LEU A 52 -2.48 -1.88 -18.00
C LEU A 52 -1.97 -3.24 -18.52
N LYS A 53 -1.86 -3.46 -19.83
CA LYS A 53 -1.39 -4.75 -20.37
C LYS A 53 0.12 -4.95 -20.19
N GLU A 54 0.89 -3.86 -20.26
CA GLU A 54 2.34 -3.85 -20.03
C GLU A 54 2.68 -4.02 -18.53
N VAL A 55 1.70 -3.82 -17.65
CA VAL A 55 1.84 -3.88 -16.19
C VAL A 55 2.01 -5.31 -15.67
N THR A 56 1.47 -6.33 -16.34
CA THR A 56 1.50 -7.70 -15.81
C THR A 56 2.92 -8.23 -15.59
N GLY A 57 3.86 -7.92 -16.51
CA GLY A 57 5.27 -8.30 -16.34
C GLY A 57 5.94 -7.57 -15.20
N ILE A 58 5.69 -6.26 -15.08
CA ILE A 58 6.19 -5.40 -14.00
C ILE A 58 5.66 -5.88 -12.64
N ALA A 59 4.37 -6.20 -12.56
CA ALA A 59 3.72 -6.71 -11.36
C ALA A 59 4.27 -8.08 -10.92
N ALA A 60 4.62 -8.96 -11.87
CA ALA A 60 5.23 -10.25 -11.58
C ALA A 60 6.62 -10.10 -10.93
N ILE A 61 7.46 -9.19 -11.44
CA ILE A 61 8.75 -8.87 -10.82
C ILE A 61 8.53 -8.31 -9.42
N GLY A 62 7.58 -7.38 -9.27
CA GLY A 62 7.19 -6.85 -7.97
C GLY A 62 6.80 -7.95 -6.97
N ALA A 63 5.99 -8.92 -7.40
CA ALA A 63 5.59 -10.05 -6.55
C ALA A 63 6.78 -10.90 -6.11
N ILE A 64 7.75 -11.16 -7.01
CA ILE A 64 8.98 -11.89 -6.67
C ILE A 64 9.79 -11.11 -5.63
N CYS A 65 9.96 -9.80 -5.81
CA CYS A 65 10.65 -8.95 -4.84
C CYS A 65 9.98 -9.00 -3.45
N THR A 66 8.65 -8.94 -3.39
CA THR A 66 7.91 -9.08 -2.13
C THR A 66 8.14 -10.45 -1.50
N MET A 67 8.05 -11.53 -2.28
CA MET A 67 8.32 -12.88 -1.77
C MET A 67 9.72 -12.99 -1.19
N MET A 68 10.75 -12.45 -1.88
CA MET A 68 12.12 -12.44 -1.37
C MET A 68 12.23 -11.74 -0.01
N ALA A 69 11.64 -10.55 0.14
CA ALA A 69 11.64 -9.84 1.42
C ALA A 69 10.93 -10.63 2.53
N VAL A 70 9.79 -11.26 2.21
CA VAL A 70 9.06 -12.13 3.15
C VAL A 70 9.92 -13.30 3.60
N PHE A 71 10.58 -14.01 2.67
CA PHE A 71 11.48 -15.12 3.02
C PHE A 71 12.67 -14.67 3.86
N VAL A 72 13.23 -13.49 3.59
CA VAL A 72 14.30 -12.94 4.43
C VAL A 72 13.81 -12.75 5.86
N VAL A 73 12.64 -12.13 6.07
CA VAL A 73 12.09 -11.92 7.42
C VAL A 73 11.76 -13.25 8.11
N LEU A 74 11.15 -14.19 7.38
CA LEU A 74 10.79 -15.52 7.87
C LEU A 74 12.01 -16.31 8.38
N ILE A 75 13.19 -16.09 7.79
CA ILE A 75 14.42 -16.81 8.15
C ILE A 75 15.24 -16.01 9.16
N GLN A 76 15.58 -14.76 8.83
CA GLN A 76 16.51 -13.93 9.62
C GLN A 76 15.94 -13.52 10.97
N GLY A 77 14.63 -13.25 11.06
CA GLY A 77 13.99 -12.89 12.33
C GLY A 77 14.16 -14.01 13.37
N PRO A 78 13.69 -15.24 13.09
CA PRO A 78 13.85 -16.35 14.02
C PRO A 78 15.31 -16.75 14.27
N MET A 79 16.18 -16.70 13.24
CA MET A 79 17.60 -16.95 13.42
C MET A 79 18.23 -15.97 14.41
N PHE A 80 17.96 -14.67 14.26
CA PHE A 80 18.45 -13.64 15.16
C PHE A 80 17.93 -13.83 16.59
N ARG A 81 16.64 -14.16 16.73
CA ARG A 81 16.03 -14.40 18.04
C ARG A 81 16.67 -15.59 18.77
N ASN A 82 16.90 -16.68 18.05
CA ASN A 82 17.50 -17.90 18.60
C ASN A 82 18.98 -17.74 18.95
N SER A 83 19.72 -16.89 18.25
CA SER A 83 21.13 -16.62 18.55
C SER A 83 21.34 -15.63 19.70
N HIS A 84 20.29 -14.88 20.09
CA HIS A 84 20.34 -13.89 21.17
C HIS A 84 19.20 -14.12 22.20
N PRO A 85 19.17 -15.30 22.87
CA PRO A 85 18.14 -15.60 23.86
C PRO A 85 18.20 -14.67 25.09
N GLU A 86 19.34 -14.03 25.34
CA GLU A 86 19.57 -13.09 26.44
C GLU A 86 18.82 -11.76 26.28
N ILE A 87 18.44 -11.38 25.06
CA ILE A 87 17.65 -10.17 24.83
C ILE A 87 16.23 -10.42 25.34
N ALA A 88 15.82 -9.73 26.40
CA ALA A 88 14.44 -9.78 26.87
C ALA A 88 13.53 -9.07 25.85
N ILE A 89 12.49 -9.77 25.39
CA ILE A 89 11.51 -9.25 24.44
C ILE A 89 10.14 -9.42 25.06
N GLU A 90 9.38 -8.33 25.09
CA GLU A 90 8.01 -8.35 25.57
C GLU A 90 7.05 -8.76 24.45
N HIS A 91 6.19 -9.72 24.77
CA HIS A 91 5.14 -10.20 23.88
C HIS A 91 3.79 -9.96 24.55
N ASP A 92 3.00 -9.08 23.96
CA ASP A 92 1.63 -8.84 24.38
C ASP A 92 0.69 -9.62 23.49
N SER A 93 -0.30 -10.29 24.09
CA SER A 93 -1.33 -10.99 23.32
C SER A 93 -2.21 -10.03 22.53
N VAL A 94 -2.51 -8.85 23.11
CA VAL A 94 -3.31 -7.80 22.48
C VAL A 94 -2.84 -6.43 22.94
N ILE A 95 -2.48 -5.56 22.00
CA ILE A 95 -2.15 -4.14 22.24
C ILE A 95 -3.38 -3.31 21.87
N TRP A 96 -4.26 -3.05 22.84
CA TRP A 96 -5.55 -2.39 22.60
C TRP A 96 -5.42 -0.98 22.02
N THR A 97 -4.40 -0.24 22.43
CA THR A 97 -4.11 1.12 21.92
C THR A 97 -3.74 1.13 20.44
N GLY A 98 -3.18 0.02 19.92
CA GLY A 98 -2.83 -0.12 18.50
C GLY A 98 -3.95 -0.69 17.63
N PHE A 99 -5.09 -1.08 18.22
CA PHE A 99 -6.15 -1.80 17.49
C PHE A 99 -6.76 -0.98 16.33
N PRO A 100 -7.17 0.30 16.50
CA PRO A 100 -7.75 1.08 15.40
C PRO A 100 -6.76 1.32 14.26
N LEU A 101 -5.51 1.63 14.58
CA LEU A 101 -4.45 1.81 13.60
C LEU A 101 -4.17 0.50 12.84
N SER A 102 -4.05 -0.62 13.55
CA SER A 102 -3.85 -1.95 12.95
C SER A 102 -5.00 -2.33 12.03
N LEU A 103 -6.25 -2.09 12.44
CA LEU A 103 -7.44 -2.33 11.60
C LEU A 103 -7.39 -1.52 10.31
N SER A 104 -7.01 -0.24 10.39
CA SER A 104 -6.85 0.64 9.23
C SER A 104 -5.71 0.22 8.32
N THR A 105 -4.58 -0.22 8.87
CA THR A 105 -3.45 -0.76 8.10
C THR A 105 -3.82 -2.08 7.41
N ILE A 106 -4.57 -2.97 8.06
CA ILE A 106 -5.10 -4.19 7.43
C ILE A 106 -6.07 -3.83 6.29
N ALA A 107 -6.97 -2.86 6.52
CA ALA A 107 -7.86 -2.36 5.46
C ALA A 107 -7.07 -1.75 4.30
N PHE A 108 -5.96 -1.06 4.60
CA PHE A 108 -5.00 -0.59 3.60
C PHE A 108 -4.46 -1.76 2.76
N SER A 109 -3.91 -2.78 3.42
CA SER A 109 -3.30 -3.96 2.81
C SER A 109 -4.24 -4.74 1.88
N PHE A 110 -5.51 -4.88 2.26
CA PHE A 110 -6.54 -5.56 1.44
C PHE A 110 -7.28 -4.61 0.48
N GLY A 111 -6.81 -3.38 0.33
CA GLY A 111 -7.42 -2.39 -0.56
C GLY A 111 -7.05 -2.55 -2.01
N GLY A 112 -7.88 -3.24 -2.79
CA GLY A 112 -7.77 -3.31 -4.26
C GLY A 112 -9.09 -3.16 -5.02
N ASN A 113 -10.21 -2.95 -4.32
CA ASN A 113 -11.56 -3.02 -4.92
C ASN A 113 -11.79 -2.08 -6.11
N ASN A 114 -11.07 -0.96 -6.17
CA ASN A 114 -11.11 0.00 -7.28
C ASN A 114 -10.31 -0.45 -8.51
N THR A 115 -9.22 -1.20 -8.32
CA THR A 115 -8.42 -1.74 -9.42
C THR A 115 -8.93 -3.09 -9.92
N TYR A 116 -9.77 -3.78 -9.13
CA TYR A 116 -10.33 -5.09 -9.48
C TYR A 116 -11.07 -5.13 -10.82
N PRO A 117 -11.96 -4.18 -11.17
CA PRO A 117 -12.60 -4.19 -12.49
C PRO A 117 -11.57 -4.05 -13.63
N HIS A 118 -10.57 -3.20 -13.43
CA HIS A 118 -9.49 -3.04 -14.40
C HIS A 118 -8.65 -4.32 -14.56
N ALA A 119 -8.37 -5.02 -13.46
CA ALA A 119 -7.66 -6.29 -13.47
C ALA A 119 -8.50 -7.41 -14.11
N GLU A 120 -9.81 -7.48 -13.82
CA GLU A 120 -10.75 -8.42 -14.44
C GLU A 120 -10.79 -8.25 -15.96
N HIS A 121 -10.91 -7.02 -16.45
CA HIS A 121 -10.91 -6.71 -17.88
C HIS A 121 -9.55 -6.99 -18.55
N ALA A 122 -8.46 -6.97 -17.79
CA ALA A 122 -7.12 -7.29 -18.30
C ALA A 122 -6.87 -8.80 -18.43
N LEU A 123 -7.68 -9.66 -17.79
CA LEU A 123 -7.55 -11.12 -17.90
C LEU A 123 -7.81 -11.58 -19.34
N LYS A 124 -7.01 -12.55 -19.79
CA LYS A 124 -7.26 -13.26 -21.07
C LYS A 124 -8.66 -13.89 -21.11
N LYS A 125 -9.18 -14.32 -19.94
CA LYS A 125 -10.51 -14.90 -19.75
C LYS A 125 -11.19 -14.22 -18.55
N PRO A 126 -11.95 -13.12 -18.76
CA PRO A 126 -12.55 -12.35 -17.66
C PRO A 126 -13.46 -13.16 -16.73
N HIS A 127 -14.19 -14.16 -17.26
CA HIS A 127 -15.04 -15.04 -16.44
C HIS A 127 -14.29 -15.84 -15.36
N GLN A 128 -12.95 -15.94 -15.44
CA GLN A 128 -12.11 -16.59 -14.44
C GLN A 128 -11.74 -15.68 -13.26
N TRP A 129 -12.25 -14.44 -13.22
CA TRP A 129 -11.97 -13.45 -12.17
C TRP A 129 -12.09 -14.02 -10.75
N LYS A 130 -13.15 -14.77 -10.46
CA LYS A 130 -13.38 -15.37 -9.12
C LYS A 130 -12.20 -16.24 -8.67
N TRP A 131 -11.62 -17.02 -9.57
CA TRP A 131 -10.45 -17.86 -9.27
C TRP A 131 -9.18 -17.02 -9.12
N ALA A 132 -8.99 -16.04 -10.00
CA ALA A 132 -7.84 -15.14 -9.96
C ALA A 132 -7.80 -14.33 -8.64
N VAL A 133 -8.92 -13.72 -8.25
CA VAL A 133 -9.01 -12.92 -7.02
C VAL A 133 -8.89 -13.79 -5.77
N THR A 134 -9.47 -15.00 -5.76
CA THR A 134 -9.37 -15.92 -4.62
C THR A 134 -7.93 -16.39 -4.43
N ALA A 135 -7.25 -16.78 -5.51
CA ALA A 135 -5.85 -17.19 -5.46
C ALA A 135 -4.96 -16.02 -5.01
N GLY A 136 -5.12 -14.83 -5.61
CA GLY A 136 -4.34 -13.65 -5.26
C GLY A 136 -4.50 -13.24 -3.80
N LEU A 137 -5.73 -13.13 -3.30
CA LEU A 137 -6.00 -12.79 -1.90
C LEU A 137 -5.48 -13.85 -0.92
N SER A 138 -5.63 -15.13 -1.26
CA SER A 138 -5.09 -16.24 -0.43
C SER A 138 -3.57 -16.20 -0.35
N THR A 139 -2.89 -15.85 -1.46
CA THR A 139 -1.44 -15.62 -1.47
C THR A 139 -1.06 -14.43 -0.58
N CYS A 140 -1.77 -13.30 -0.67
CA CYS A 140 -1.52 -12.15 0.21
C CYS A 140 -1.67 -12.52 1.69
N VAL A 141 -2.74 -13.21 2.07
CA VAL A 141 -2.97 -13.69 3.45
C VAL A 141 -1.79 -14.54 3.93
N THR A 142 -1.38 -15.53 3.11
CA THR A 142 -0.25 -16.40 3.44
C THR A 142 1.05 -15.60 3.67
N LEU A 143 1.37 -14.67 2.76
CA LEU A 143 2.58 -13.84 2.87
C LEU A 143 2.56 -12.92 4.10
N TYR A 144 1.39 -12.38 4.46
CA TYR A 144 1.24 -11.58 5.67
C TYR A 144 1.48 -12.42 6.92
N PHE A 145 0.90 -13.62 7.03
CA PHE A 145 1.16 -14.50 8.17
C PHE A 145 2.63 -14.96 8.24
N MET A 146 3.24 -15.28 7.10
CA MET A 146 4.67 -15.64 7.00
C MET A 146 5.60 -14.49 7.41
N THR A 147 5.10 -13.26 7.51
CA THR A 147 5.87 -12.09 7.95
C THR A 147 5.53 -11.73 9.39
N ALA A 148 4.25 -11.57 9.69
CA ALA A 148 3.74 -11.07 10.96
C ALA A 148 4.04 -12.03 12.12
N VAL A 149 3.83 -13.34 11.93
CA VAL A 149 4.03 -14.34 13.00
C VAL A 149 5.51 -14.45 13.40
N PRO A 150 6.46 -14.77 12.49
CA PRO A 150 7.87 -14.85 12.86
C PRO A 150 8.46 -13.48 13.23
N GLY A 151 8.00 -12.39 12.60
CA GLY A 151 8.45 -11.04 12.92
C GLY A 151 8.07 -10.63 14.34
N TYR A 152 6.80 -10.79 14.72
CA TYR A 152 6.36 -10.47 16.08
C TYR A 152 6.94 -11.42 17.12
N TRP A 153 7.09 -12.71 16.78
CA TRP A 153 7.78 -13.64 17.67
C TRP A 153 9.25 -13.22 17.91
N ALA A 154 9.95 -12.78 16.87
CA ALA A 154 11.35 -12.39 16.97
C ALA A 154 11.58 -11.03 17.65
N PHE A 155 10.67 -10.06 17.50
CA PHE A 155 10.89 -8.66 17.93
C PHE A 155 9.85 -8.10 18.92
N GLY A 156 8.73 -8.80 19.12
CA GLY A 156 7.70 -8.44 20.09
C GLY A 156 7.16 -7.03 19.90
N THR A 157 6.93 -6.32 21.01
CA THR A 157 6.44 -4.94 21.06
C THR A 157 7.38 -3.91 20.42
N THR A 158 8.64 -4.27 20.15
CA THR A 158 9.64 -3.37 19.53
C THR A 158 9.68 -3.46 17.99
N THR A 159 8.79 -4.25 17.40
CA THR A 159 8.65 -4.40 15.95
C THR A 159 8.48 -3.05 15.26
N GLN A 160 9.20 -2.86 14.15
CA GLN A 160 9.21 -1.63 13.36
C GLN A 160 8.46 -1.83 12.05
N SER A 161 7.94 -0.73 11.50
CA SER A 161 7.32 -0.68 10.18
C SER A 161 8.17 0.19 9.24
N PRO A 162 8.64 -0.33 8.10
CA PRO A 162 8.54 -1.71 7.61
C PRO A 162 9.33 -2.73 8.44
N ILE A 163 8.83 -3.97 8.49
CA ILE A 163 9.34 -5.07 9.33
C ILE A 163 10.84 -5.36 9.18
N TYR A 164 11.39 -5.19 7.97
CA TYR A 164 12.82 -5.44 7.74
C TYR A 164 13.72 -4.43 8.45
N ASN A 165 13.19 -3.31 8.97
CA ASN A 165 13.93 -2.39 9.82
C ASN A 165 14.21 -2.97 11.22
N SER A 166 13.41 -3.94 11.68
CA SER A 166 13.68 -4.70 12.90
C SER A 166 14.80 -5.71 12.75
N LEU A 167 15.14 -6.11 11.52
CA LEU A 167 16.24 -7.03 11.28
C LEU A 167 17.58 -6.37 11.67
N PRO A 168 18.56 -7.16 12.16
CA PRO A 168 19.90 -6.66 12.40
C PRO A 168 20.54 -6.15 11.10
N ASP A 169 21.48 -5.23 11.24
CA ASP A 169 22.24 -4.72 10.11
C ASP A 169 23.08 -5.82 9.47
N GLY A 170 22.96 -5.94 8.16
CA GLY A 170 23.61 -6.99 7.39
C GLY A 170 22.95 -7.25 6.04
N ALA A 171 23.37 -8.34 5.40
CA ALA A 171 22.94 -8.67 4.04
C ALA A 171 21.42 -8.89 3.91
N GLY A 172 20.77 -9.46 4.94
CA GLY A 172 19.31 -9.69 4.93
C GLY A 172 18.50 -8.39 4.88
N LYS A 173 18.78 -7.46 5.79
CA LYS A 173 18.13 -6.14 5.82
C LYS A 173 18.40 -5.36 4.53
N MET A 174 19.66 -5.36 4.07
CA MET A 174 20.06 -4.69 2.83
C MET A 174 19.33 -5.28 1.61
N LEU A 175 19.27 -6.61 1.49
CA LEU A 175 18.54 -7.29 0.41
C LEU A 175 17.06 -6.92 0.44
N SER A 176 16.43 -6.96 1.62
CA SER A 176 15.02 -6.60 1.80
C SER A 176 14.73 -5.16 1.37
N MET A 177 15.59 -4.21 1.77
CA MET A 177 15.47 -2.81 1.35
C MET A 177 15.61 -2.66 -0.17
N ILE A 178 16.58 -3.33 -0.80
CA ILE A 178 16.79 -3.26 -2.25
C ILE A 178 15.57 -3.82 -2.99
N VAL A 179 15.13 -5.04 -2.67
CA VAL A 179 14.02 -5.68 -3.40
C VAL A 179 12.71 -4.95 -3.14
N MET A 180 12.47 -4.45 -1.92
CA MET A 180 11.26 -3.67 -1.64
C MET A 180 11.29 -2.31 -2.31
N THR A 181 12.46 -1.68 -2.45
CA THR A 181 12.63 -0.46 -3.26
C THR A 181 12.29 -0.70 -4.72
N ILE A 182 12.81 -1.79 -5.31
CA ILE A 182 12.46 -2.20 -6.67
C ILE A 182 10.95 -2.43 -6.79
N HIS A 183 10.35 -3.20 -5.85
CA HIS A 183 8.90 -3.46 -5.83
C HIS A 183 8.08 -2.16 -5.89
N VAL A 184 8.36 -1.20 -4.99
CA VAL A 184 7.55 0.02 -4.90
C VAL A 184 7.76 0.96 -6.09
N ILE A 185 8.98 1.04 -6.63
CA ILE A 185 9.29 1.82 -7.85
C ILE A 185 8.54 1.25 -9.04
N LEU A 186 8.44 -0.07 -9.15
CA LEU A 186 7.67 -0.75 -10.18
C LEU A 186 6.15 -0.59 -9.98
N ALA A 187 5.69 -0.47 -8.72
CA ALA A 187 4.29 -0.31 -8.40
C ALA A 187 3.76 1.13 -8.61
N ILE A 188 4.56 2.17 -8.32
CA ILE A 188 4.14 3.59 -8.42
C ILE A 188 3.52 3.92 -9.80
N PRO A 189 4.14 3.57 -10.94
CA PRO A 189 3.58 3.87 -12.25
C PRO A 189 2.25 3.17 -12.52
N ILE A 190 2.02 1.98 -11.94
CA ILE A 190 0.76 1.24 -12.07
C ILE A 190 -0.38 2.04 -11.43
N PHE A 191 -0.20 2.40 -10.15
CA PHE A 191 -1.20 3.16 -9.40
C PHE A 191 -1.42 4.55 -9.96
N SER A 192 -0.35 5.25 -10.34
CA SER A 192 -0.43 6.59 -10.94
C SER A 192 -1.15 6.57 -12.29
N THR A 193 -0.94 5.53 -13.11
CA THR A 193 -1.65 5.36 -14.39
C THR A 193 -3.14 5.07 -14.15
N SER A 194 -3.47 4.17 -13.22
CA SER A 194 -4.86 3.90 -12.85
C SER A 194 -5.58 5.16 -12.36
N PHE A 195 -4.95 5.94 -11.48
CA PHE A 195 -5.50 7.22 -11.03
C PHE A 195 -5.72 8.20 -12.19
N SER A 196 -4.70 8.36 -13.06
CA SER A 196 -4.78 9.28 -14.19
C SER A 196 -5.90 8.91 -15.14
N LEU A 197 -6.12 7.61 -15.42
CA LEU A 197 -7.21 7.14 -16.27
C LEU A 197 -8.60 7.41 -15.67
N GLU A 198 -8.77 7.27 -14.35
CA GLU A 198 -10.02 7.65 -13.68
C GLU A 198 -10.25 9.17 -13.74
N PHE A 199 -9.20 9.95 -13.49
CA PHE A 199 -9.31 11.41 -13.51
C PHE A 199 -9.56 11.96 -14.91
N GLU A 200 -8.93 11.41 -15.94
CA GLU A 200 -9.17 11.74 -17.35
C GLU A 200 -10.63 11.49 -17.75
N LYS A 201 -11.23 10.39 -17.30
CA LYS A 201 -12.65 10.10 -17.50
C LYS A 201 -13.53 11.12 -16.79
N PHE A 202 -13.18 11.49 -15.56
CA PHE A 202 -13.91 12.48 -14.77
C PHE A 202 -13.92 13.87 -15.43
N VAL A 203 -12.78 14.33 -15.97
CA VAL A 203 -12.70 15.61 -16.68
C VAL A 203 -13.18 15.53 -18.15
N ASN A 204 -13.55 14.34 -18.60
CA ASN A 204 -13.96 14.04 -19.98
C ASN A 204 -12.91 14.50 -21.01
N CYS A 205 -11.64 14.15 -20.77
CA CYS A 205 -10.51 14.47 -21.65
C CYS A 205 -10.46 13.47 -22.83
N THR A 206 -11.47 13.51 -23.69
CA THR A 206 -11.57 12.63 -24.86
C THR A 206 -10.97 13.27 -26.10
N GLU A 207 -10.47 12.43 -27.00
CA GLU A 207 -9.95 12.89 -28.30
C GLU A 207 -11.04 13.56 -29.15
N GLU A 208 -12.31 13.15 -28.97
CA GLU A 208 -13.46 13.79 -29.62
C GLU A 208 -13.66 15.24 -29.18
N ARG A 209 -13.36 15.57 -27.91
CA ARG A 209 -13.59 16.91 -27.35
C ARG A 209 -12.45 17.88 -27.60
N TYR A 210 -11.20 17.41 -27.49
CA TYR A 210 -10.00 18.26 -27.52
C TYR A 210 -9.09 18.01 -28.72
N GLY A 211 -9.46 17.10 -29.62
CA GLY A 211 -8.57 16.59 -30.67
C GLY A 211 -7.43 15.74 -30.12
N LYS A 212 -6.69 15.06 -31.01
CA LYS A 212 -5.60 14.15 -30.61
C LYS A 212 -4.49 14.86 -29.82
N PHE A 213 -4.09 16.05 -30.27
CA PHE A 213 -3.03 16.82 -29.62
C PHE A 213 -3.49 17.41 -28.29
N GLY A 214 -4.68 18.03 -28.24
CA GLY A 214 -5.22 18.61 -27.00
C GLY A 214 -5.46 17.56 -25.93
N ALA A 215 -5.99 16.40 -26.30
CA ALA A 215 -6.15 15.29 -25.37
C ALA A 215 -4.79 14.75 -24.88
N TRP A 216 -3.78 14.65 -25.74
CA TRP A 216 -2.42 14.27 -25.32
C TRP A 216 -1.80 15.26 -24.33
N VAL A 217 -1.91 16.56 -24.59
CA VAL A 217 -1.41 17.62 -23.68
C VAL A 217 -2.16 17.57 -22.35
N GLY A 218 -3.50 17.48 -22.36
CA GLY A 218 -4.30 17.38 -21.15
C GLY A 218 -3.91 16.16 -20.30
N ARG A 219 -3.72 15.01 -20.94
CA ARG A 219 -3.22 13.78 -20.31
C ARG A 219 -1.83 13.93 -19.70
N ALA A 220 -0.92 14.64 -20.37
CA ALA A 220 0.43 14.90 -19.86
C ALA A 220 0.40 15.86 -18.65
N ILE A 221 -0.44 16.89 -18.69
CA ILE A 221 -0.64 17.84 -17.58
C ILE A 221 -1.18 17.09 -16.35
N ILE A 222 -2.25 16.30 -16.51
CA ILE A 222 -2.86 15.53 -15.40
C ILE A 222 -1.82 14.64 -14.73
N ARG A 223 -1.05 13.86 -15.51
CA ARG A 223 -0.01 12.98 -14.98
C ARG A 223 1.12 13.75 -14.28
N SER A 224 1.56 14.86 -14.87
CA SER A 224 2.63 15.68 -14.31
C SER A 224 2.21 16.35 -13.01
N CYS A 225 1.02 16.97 -12.97
CA CYS A 225 0.45 17.54 -11.76
C CYS A 225 0.26 16.48 -10.68
N THR A 226 -0.25 15.30 -11.05
CA THR A 226 -0.37 14.16 -10.11
C THR A 226 0.98 13.84 -9.49
N MET A 227 2.02 13.59 -10.30
CA MET A 227 3.36 13.26 -9.78
C MET A 227 3.94 14.35 -8.89
N VAL A 228 3.78 15.63 -9.26
CA VAL A 228 4.24 16.76 -8.42
C VAL A 228 3.57 16.74 -7.06
N ILE A 229 2.25 16.54 -6.98
CA ILE A 229 1.54 16.50 -5.69
C ILE A 229 1.99 15.27 -4.88
N LEU A 230 2.21 14.12 -5.52
CA LEU A 230 2.72 12.93 -4.83
C LEU A 230 4.11 13.16 -4.21
N VAL A 231 5.01 13.83 -4.94
CA VAL A 231 6.34 14.20 -4.44
C VAL A 231 6.23 15.18 -3.27
N ILE A 232 5.35 16.19 -3.38
CA ILE A 232 5.10 17.14 -2.28
C ILE A 232 4.64 16.38 -1.04
N LEU A 233 3.63 15.52 -1.15
CA LEU A 233 3.13 14.73 -0.02
C LEU A 233 4.23 13.87 0.60
N ALA A 234 5.03 13.17 -0.20
CA ALA A 234 6.12 12.33 0.30
C ALA A 234 7.26 13.14 0.97
N CYS A 235 7.51 14.37 0.49
CA CYS A 235 8.49 15.27 1.10
C CYS A 235 8.03 15.86 2.45
N PHE A 236 6.72 16.06 2.61
CA PHE A 236 6.15 16.64 3.83
C PHE A 236 5.74 15.60 4.86
N ILE A 237 5.37 14.38 4.47
CA ILE A 237 4.93 13.30 5.36
C ILE A 237 5.88 12.09 5.22
N PRO A 238 7.10 12.13 5.80
CA PRO A 238 8.12 11.09 5.63
C PRO A 238 7.92 9.86 6.55
N TYR A 239 6.78 9.73 7.22
CA TYR A 239 6.49 8.66 8.18
C TYR A 239 5.66 7.55 7.52
N PHE A 240 6.31 6.46 7.13
CA PHE A 240 5.68 5.39 6.35
C PHE A 240 4.49 4.75 7.05
N ASP A 241 4.64 4.32 8.31
CA ASP A 241 3.60 3.58 9.02
C ASP A 241 2.35 4.44 9.27
N ASP A 242 2.57 5.64 9.82
CA ASP A 242 1.52 6.60 10.08
C ASP A 242 0.81 7.06 8.80
N PHE A 243 1.55 7.29 7.72
CA PHE A 243 0.94 7.68 6.45
C PHE A 243 0.11 6.52 5.86
N MET A 244 0.60 5.28 5.97
CA MET A 244 -0.14 4.09 5.58
C MET A 244 -1.44 3.95 6.39
N GLY A 245 -1.37 4.10 7.70
CA GLY A 245 -2.52 4.08 8.61
C GLY A 245 -3.55 5.16 8.27
N LEU A 246 -3.10 6.37 7.97
CA LEU A 246 -3.97 7.49 7.56
C LEU A 246 -4.70 7.20 6.25
N ILE A 247 -3.99 6.71 5.22
CA ILE A 247 -4.61 6.33 3.94
C ILE A 247 -5.61 5.19 4.16
N GLY A 248 -5.25 4.20 4.97
CA GLY A 248 -6.11 3.08 5.35
C GLY A 248 -7.43 3.54 5.98
N ALA A 249 -7.35 4.40 6.99
CA ALA A 249 -8.49 4.91 7.72
C ALA A 249 -9.41 5.80 6.85
N LEU A 250 -8.82 6.74 6.10
CA LEU A 250 -9.58 7.71 5.30
C LEU A 250 -10.19 7.10 4.03
N ALA A 251 -9.49 6.17 3.40
CA ALA A 251 -9.91 5.62 2.11
C ALA A 251 -10.49 4.21 2.23
N ASN A 252 -9.75 3.28 2.84
CA ASN A 252 -10.03 1.86 2.69
C ASN A 252 -11.04 1.33 3.69
N CYS A 253 -11.07 1.83 4.93
CA CYS A 253 -12.10 1.39 5.87
C CYS A 253 -13.52 1.66 5.30
N GLY A 254 -13.74 2.81 4.67
CA GLY A 254 -14.98 3.12 3.98
C GLY A 254 -15.24 2.26 2.74
N LEU A 255 -14.25 2.14 1.85
CA LEU A 255 -14.39 1.42 0.58
C LEU A 255 -14.45 -0.11 0.73
N VAL A 256 -13.76 -0.68 1.71
CA VAL A 256 -13.64 -2.13 1.94
C VAL A 256 -14.77 -2.62 2.85
N PHE A 257 -15.09 -1.90 3.92
CA PHE A 257 -16.07 -2.36 4.91
C PHE A 257 -17.45 -1.73 4.74
N LEU A 258 -17.55 -0.41 4.55
CA LEU A 258 -18.84 0.28 4.57
C LEU A 258 -19.57 0.16 3.23
N LEU A 259 -18.92 0.57 2.13
CA LEU A 259 -19.56 0.69 0.82
C LEU A 259 -20.16 -0.63 0.32
N PRO A 260 -19.46 -1.79 0.36
CA PRO A 260 -20.02 -3.04 -0.15
C PRO A 260 -21.26 -3.49 0.61
N ILE A 261 -21.25 -3.38 1.95
CA ILE A 261 -22.37 -3.78 2.79
C ILE A 261 -23.57 -2.85 2.61
N LEU A 262 -23.34 -1.53 2.54
CA LEU A 262 -24.39 -0.56 2.28
C LEU A 262 -25.05 -0.78 0.92
N CYS A 263 -24.26 -1.02 -0.13
CA CYS A 263 -24.77 -1.37 -1.45
C CYS A 263 -25.54 -2.70 -1.43
N TYR A 264 -25.00 -3.71 -0.75
CA TYR A 264 -25.64 -5.02 -0.62
C TYR A 264 -27.02 -4.94 0.05
N LEU A 265 -27.12 -4.27 1.20
CA LEU A 265 -28.37 -4.12 1.93
C LEU A 265 -29.36 -3.22 1.18
N LYS A 266 -28.88 -2.19 0.47
CA LYS A 266 -29.72 -1.33 -0.37
C LYS A 266 -30.32 -2.08 -1.58
N LEU A 267 -29.55 -2.97 -2.20
CA LEU A 267 -29.98 -3.72 -3.37
C LEU A 267 -30.83 -4.95 -3.01
N THR A 268 -30.51 -5.64 -1.91
CA THR A 268 -31.16 -6.91 -1.55
C THR A 268 -32.21 -6.79 -0.43
N GLY A 269 -32.30 -5.62 0.22
CA GLY A 269 -33.20 -5.38 1.35
C GLY A 269 -32.77 -6.09 2.63
N VAL A 270 -33.44 -5.81 3.75
CA VAL A 270 -33.07 -6.34 5.10
C VAL A 270 -34.04 -7.44 5.58
N ARG A 271 -35.27 -7.44 5.05
CA ARG A 271 -36.44 -8.04 5.70
C ARG A 271 -36.54 -9.57 5.62
N ASN A 272 -35.85 -10.21 4.67
CA ASN A 272 -35.90 -11.67 4.45
C ASN A 272 -34.53 -12.35 4.65
N LYS A 273 -33.61 -11.72 5.39
CA LYS A 273 -32.26 -12.23 5.59
C LYS A 273 -32.16 -12.98 6.93
N PRO A 274 -31.40 -14.08 6.98
CA PRO A 274 -31.15 -14.76 8.24
C PRO A 274 -30.34 -13.87 9.18
N TRP A 275 -30.55 -14.03 10.49
CA TRP A 275 -29.96 -13.16 11.52
C TRP A 275 -28.42 -13.15 11.49
N TYR A 276 -27.77 -14.27 11.14
CA TYR A 276 -26.31 -14.36 11.09
C TYR A 276 -25.71 -13.50 9.95
N GLU A 277 -26.42 -13.37 8.84
CA GLU A 277 -26.00 -12.54 7.70
C GLU A 277 -26.11 -11.06 8.08
N LEU A 278 -27.19 -10.67 8.77
CA LEU A 278 -27.37 -9.32 9.29
C LEU A 278 -26.34 -9.00 10.37
N ALA A 279 -26.02 -9.95 11.25
CA ALA A 279 -24.99 -9.81 12.26
C ALA A 279 -23.60 -9.58 11.62
N PHE A 280 -23.26 -10.34 10.58
CA PHE A 280 -22.01 -10.16 9.84
C PHE A 280 -21.96 -8.79 9.13
N CYS A 281 -23.05 -8.36 8.50
CA CYS A 281 -23.16 -7.03 7.91
C CYS A 281 -22.99 -5.93 8.96
N GLY A 282 -23.65 -6.06 10.11
CA GLY A 282 -23.56 -5.12 11.23
C GLY A 282 -22.14 -5.04 11.81
N LEU A 283 -21.48 -6.18 12.02
CA LEU A 283 -20.10 -6.24 12.48
C LEU A 283 -19.15 -5.57 11.48
N THR A 284 -19.32 -5.82 10.19
CA THR A 284 -18.50 -5.21 9.14
C THR A 284 -18.67 -3.69 9.11
N ILE A 285 -19.90 -3.19 9.22
CA ILE A 285 -20.17 -1.75 9.33
C ILE A 285 -19.52 -1.17 10.59
N PHE A 286 -19.67 -1.85 11.72
CA PHE A 286 -19.08 -1.42 12.98
C PHE A 286 -17.54 -1.29 12.88
N LEU A 287 -16.87 -2.32 12.36
CA LEU A 287 -15.42 -2.29 12.12
C LEU A 287 -15.02 -1.19 11.14
N GLY A 288 -15.80 -0.97 10.08
CA GLY A 288 -15.58 0.12 9.14
C GLY A 288 -15.66 1.50 9.81
N ILE A 289 -16.66 1.74 10.66
CA ILE A 289 -16.79 3.00 11.42
C ILE A 289 -15.64 3.14 12.42
N VAL A 290 -15.28 2.07 13.12
CA VAL A 290 -14.18 2.11 14.10
C VAL A 290 -12.86 2.45 13.41
N GLY A 291 -12.54 1.77 12.30
CA GLY A 291 -11.34 2.05 11.52
C GLY A 291 -11.33 3.46 10.92
N CYS A 292 -12.45 3.93 10.36
CA CYS A 292 -12.54 5.28 9.81
C CYS A 292 -12.40 6.37 10.88
N VAL A 293 -13.11 6.26 12.00
CA VAL A 293 -13.14 7.34 13.00
C VAL A 293 -11.91 7.26 13.88
N PHE A 294 -11.73 6.15 14.60
CA PHE A 294 -10.64 6.02 15.56
C PHE A 294 -9.29 5.85 14.87
N GLY A 295 -9.24 5.11 13.75
CA GLY A 295 -8.00 4.99 12.98
C GLY A 295 -7.52 6.32 12.40
N THR A 296 -8.41 7.22 11.95
CA THR A 296 -8.02 8.56 11.51
C THR A 296 -7.54 9.42 12.68
N ILE A 297 -8.24 9.37 13.83
CA ILE A 297 -7.81 10.12 15.02
C ILE A 297 -6.42 9.67 15.47
N ASP A 298 -6.18 8.37 15.54
CA ASP A 298 -4.90 7.81 16.00
C ASP A 298 -3.79 8.11 14.99
N ALA A 299 -4.02 7.94 13.69
CA ALA A 299 -3.03 8.27 12.66
C ALA A 299 -2.66 9.78 12.67
N ILE A 300 -3.64 10.67 12.88
CA ILE A 300 -3.36 12.11 13.00
C ILE A 300 -2.57 12.42 14.26
N LYS A 301 -2.92 11.81 15.41
CA LYS A 301 -2.19 12.00 16.66
C LYS A 301 -0.74 11.53 16.55
N SER A 302 -0.51 10.36 15.94
CA SER A 302 0.84 9.84 15.69
C SER A 302 1.61 10.78 14.77
N LEU A 303 1.02 11.22 13.64
CA LEU A 303 1.67 12.17 12.75
C LEU A 303 2.04 13.47 13.46
N ILE A 304 1.12 14.07 14.24
CA ILE A 304 1.42 15.30 14.99
C ILE A 304 2.59 15.07 15.96
N LYS A 305 2.61 13.93 16.65
CA LYS A 305 3.69 13.57 17.57
C LYS A 305 5.02 13.42 16.82
N ASP A 306 5.01 12.84 15.64
CA ASP A 306 6.20 12.60 14.83
C ASP A 306 6.81 13.88 14.25
N PHE A 307 6.00 14.94 14.06
CA PHE A 307 6.47 16.27 13.63
C PHE A 307 6.99 17.17 14.77
N LEU A 308 6.73 16.84 16.03
CA LEU A 308 7.11 17.63 17.22
C LEU A 308 8.44 17.17 17.80
#